data_AF-A0A7S1SV26-F1
#
_entry.id   AF-A0A7S1SV26-F1
#
_cell.length_a   1.000
_cell.length_b   1.000
_cell.length_c   1.000
_cell.angle_alpha   90.00
_cell.angle_beta   90.00
_cell.angle_gamma   90.00
#
_symmetry.space_group_name_H-M   'P 1'
#
loop_
_entity.id
_entity.type
_entity.pdbx_description
1 polymer ?
#
loop_
_entity_poly.entity_id
_entity_poly.type
_entity_poly.pdbx_seq_one_letter_code
_entity_poly.pdbx_strand_id
1 'polypeptide(L)'
;GIIIMRNGLAERLTELSSSPDVHIKELKGALSAVGQASLQNALDVSTDALGDVPAYGLREVMILFAGLSTCDPGEISTSIANAKKKKCRVSILGLAAEVFICKDISEKTGGVYSVALNSDHLHEQILAHAPPPPSLAASSAARLVRMGFPQRNTEDASGSAFLGASCYLSSGGFTCPRCHAKVEELPCECHVCGLTLVSSPHLARSYHHLFPVQLFDEVQGNLDTSNVARGTGMGDGAPSGRQCYGCFMSLEQKSNNGDLVSGITVVCPQCRQLFCFQCDAFIHEGLHNCPGCECKPALACAAASAWD
;
A
#
# COMPACT_ATOMS: atom_id res chain seq x y z
N GLY A 1 12.19 7.52 -3.08
CA GLY A 1 13.47 7.82 -3.76
C GLY A 1 13.45 7.18 -5.12
N ILE A 2 13.93 7.89 -6.14
CA ILE A 2 13.93 7.44 -7.54
C ILE A 2 15.36 7.48 -8.06
N ILE A 3 15.82 6.36 -8.62
CA ILE A 3 17.11 6.22 -9.30
C ILE A 3 16.82 5.89 -10.76
N ILE A 4 17.52 6.55 -11.68
CA ILE A 4 17.42 6.32 -13.12
C ILE A 4 18.70 5.67 -13.62
N MET A 5 18.59 4.78 -14.60
CA MET A 5 19.72 4.19 -15.30
C MET A 5 19.85 4.83 -16.68
N ARG A 6 20.95 5.54 -16.94
CA ARG A 6 21.22 6.23 -18.21
C ARG A 6 22.71 6.21 -18.53
N ASN A 7 23.04 6.09 -19.81
CA ASN A 7 24.43 6.13 -20.28
C ASN A 7 25.40 5.19 -19.53
N GLY A 8 24.91 4.02 -19.08
CA GLY A 8 25.70 3.06 -18.29
C GLY A 8 25.92 3.44 -16.82
N LEU A 9 25.32 4.54 -16.35
CA LEU A 9 25.40 5.03 -14.99
C LEU A 9 24.05 4.94 -14.28
N ALA A 10 24.09 4.93 -12.94
CA ALA A 10 22.90 5.06 -12.09
C ALA A 10 22.91 6.43 -11.41
N GLU A 11 21.93 7.26 -11.73
CA GLU A 11 21.81 8.62 -11.21
C GLU A 11 20.63 8.71 -10.25
N ARG A 12 20.84 9.30 -9.08
CA ARG A 12 19.78 9.52 -8.10
C ARG A 12 19.00 10.78 -8.50
N LEU A 13 17.81 10.58 -9.07
CA LEU A 13 16.93 11.66 -9.49
C LEU A 13 16.27 12.35 -8.28
N THR A 14 15.84 11.57 -7.30
CA THR A 14 15.30 12.09 -6.04
C THR A 14 15.78 11.27 -4.85
N GLU A 15 16.06 11.95 -3.75
CA GLU A 15 16.36 11.34 -2.46
C GLU A 15 15.18 10.50 -1.94
N LEU A 16 15.44 9.69 -0.90
CA LEU A 16 14.37 9.02 -0.19
C LEU A 16 13.57 10.04 0.63
N SER A 17 12.42 10.46 0.12
CA SER A 17 11.49 11.37 0.79
C SER A 17 10.06 10.85 0.72
N SER A 18 9.17 11.47 1.49
CA SER A 18 7.74 11.15 1.60
C SER A 18 6.85 12.04 0.74
N SER A 19 7.41 13.08 0.11
CA SER A 19 6.65 14.06 -0.66
C SER A 19 6.45 13.58 -2.11
N PRO A 20 5.20 13.25 -2.52
CA PRO A 20 4.93 12.75 -3.87
C PRO A 20 5.15 13.84 -4.93
N ASP A 21 4.90 15.11 -4.62
CA ASP A 21 4.98 16.20 -5.59
C ASP A 21 6.41 16.42 -6.08
N VAL A 22 7.40 16.30 -5.19
CA VAL A 22 8.82 16.34 -5.55
C VAL A 22 9.17 15.21 -6.52
N HIS A 23 8.72 13.99 -6.21
CA HIS A 23 8.95 12.83 -7.06
C HIS A 23 8.28 12.97 -8.44
N ILE A 24 7.02 13.41 -8.48
CA ILE A 24 6.26 13.59 -9.72
C ILE A 24 6.90 14.68 -10.59
N LYS A 25 7.31 15.80 -9.99
CA LYS A 25 7.94 16.92 -10.71
C LYS A 25 9.23 16.49 -11.39
N GLU A 26 10.13 15.86 -10.65
CA GLU A 26 11.42 15.41 -11.19
C GLU A 26 11.24 14.28 -12.21
N LEU A 27 10.31 13.35 -11.97
CA LEU A 27 10.01 12.27 -12.92
C LEU A 27 9.46 12.81 -14.26
N LYS A 28 8.58 13.82 -14.23
CA LYS A 28 8.08 14.49 -15.44
C LYS A 28 9.20 15.22 -16.20
N GLY A 29 10.20 15.76 -15.49
CA GLY A 29 11.38 16.36 -16.10
C GLY A 29 12.34 15.35 -16.72
N ALA A 30 12.41 14.14 -16.16
CA ALA A 30 13.35 13.10 -16.55
C ALA A 30 12.67 11.96 -17.36
N LEU A 31 11.94 12.27 -18.42
CA LEU A 31 11.31 11.23 -19.27
C LEU A 31 12.21 10.66 -20.39
N SER A 32 13.34 11.31 -20.70
CA SER A 32 14.22 10.91 -21.81
C SER A 32 15.06 9.67 -21.50
N ALA A 33 14.78 8.53 -22.11
CA ALA A 33 15.63 7.35 -22.02
C ALA A 33 16.79 7.44 -23.04
N VAL A 34 18.04 7.52 -22.55
CA VAL A 34 19.24 7.58 -23.40
C VAL A 34 20.32 6.65 -22.86
N GLY A 35 21.01 5.98 -23.78
CA GLY A 35 22.14 5.11 -23.47
C GLY A 35 21.74 3.73 -22.98
N GLN A 36 22.70 3.04 -22.36
CA GLN A 36 22.53 1.68 -21.82
C GLN A 36 22.13 1.72 -20.34
N ALA A 37 21.43 0.69 -19.88
CA ALA A 37 21.12 0.49 -18.46
C ALA A 37 22.28 -0.23 -17.75
N SER A 38 22.49 0.06 -16.46
CA SER A 38 23.44 -0.65 -15.60
C SER A 38 22.76 -1.06 -14.29
N LEU A 39 22.45 -2.35 -14.18
CA LEU A 39 21.83 -2.95 -12.99
C LEU A 39 22.79 -2.96 -11.80
N GLN A 40 24.08 -3.19 -12.02
CA GLN A 40 25.08 -3.21 -10.96
C GLN A 40 25.14 -1.86 -10.23
N ASN A 41 25.32 -0.78 -11.00
CA ASN A 41 25.37 0.58 -10.45
C ASN A 41 24.06 0.94 -9.74
N ALA A 42 22.91 0.54 -10.29
CA ALA A 42 21.62 0.79 -9.67
C ALA A 42 21.46 0.03 -8.34
N LEU A 43 21.90 -1.23 -8.27
CA LEU A 43 21.89 -2.03 -7.05
C LEU A 43 22.81 -1.45 -5.98
N ASP A 44 24.01 -1.01 -6.35
CA ASP A 44 24.97 -0.45 -5.39
C ASP A 44 24.45 0.89 -4.84
N VAL A 45 24.00 1.81 -5.70
CA VAL A 45 23.45 3.11 -5.28
C VAL A 45 22.20 2.93 -4.42
N SER A 46 21.29 2.01 -4.78
CA SER A 46 20.08 1.75 -3.98
C SER A 46 20.39 1.08 -2.64
N THR A 47 21.33 0.12 -2.63
CA THR A 47 21.76 -0.59 -1.42
C THR A 47 22.53 0.31 -0.45
N ASP A 48 23.23 1.32 -0.96
CA ASP A 48 23.88 2.35 -0.16
C ASP A 48 22.89 3.38 0.36
N ALA A 49 21.95 3.85 -0.47
CA ALA A 49 20.88 4.75 -0.03
C ALA A 49 19.98 4.12 1.06
N LEU A 50 19.71 2.82 0.99
CA LEU A 50 18.97 2.08 2.01
C LEU A 50 19.83 1.68 3.22
N GLY A 51 21.12 2.03 3.23
CA GLY A 51 22.05 1.75 4.32
C GLY A 51 21.61 2.37 5.64
N ASP A 52 21.06 3.58 5.58
CA ASP A 52 20.61 4.39 6.72
C ASP A 52 19.31 3.88 7.35
N VAL A 53 18.55 3.04 6.63
CA VAL A 53 17.29 2.49 7.12
C VAL A 53 17.57 1.58 8.33
N PRO A 54 16.96 1.82 9.50
CA PRO A 54 17.18 0.99 10.68
C PRO A 54 16.86 -0.49 10.44
N ALA A 55 17.44 -1.39 11.24
CA ALA A 55 17.30 -2.84 11.07
C ALA A 55 15.86 -3.38 11.19
N TYR A 56 14.94 -2.61 11.78
CA TYR A 56 13.51 -2.93 11.86
C TYR A 56 12.72 -2.47 10.63
N GLY A 57 13.30 -1.61 9.80
CA GLY A 57 12.70 -1.16 8.55
C GLY A 57 12.90 -2.22 7.46
N LEU A 58 11.88 -2.39 6.63
CA LEU A 58 12.01 -3.15 5.40
C LEU A 58 12.80 -2.31 4.37
N ARG A 59 13.77 -2.96 3.72
CA ARG A 59 14.59 -2.37 2.67
C ARG A 59 14.14 -2.99 1.36
N GLU A 60 13.40 -2.22 0.57
CA GLU A 60 12.79 -2.71 -0.67
C GLU A 60 13.26 -1.86 -1.85
N VAL A 61 13.60 -2.54 -2.95
CA VAL A 61 13.95 -1.92 -4.23
C VAL A 61 13.07 -2.53 -5.30
N MET A 62 12.32 -1.69 -6.01
CA MET A 62 11.55 -2.09 -7.20
C MET A 62 12.25 -1.55 -8.44
N ILE A 63 12.65 -2.42 -9.36
CA ILE A 63 13.32 -2.04 -10.61
C ILE A 63 12.36 -2.26 -11.77
N LEU A 64 12.04 -1.20 -12.50
CA LEU A 64 11.38 -1.28 -13.80
C LEU A 64 12.46 -1.44 -14.88
N PHE A 65 12.54 -2.61 -15.50
CA PHE A 65 13.59 -2.96 -16.45
C PHE A 65 13.04 -3.17 -17.85
N ALA A 66 13.30 -2.21 -18.73
CA ALA A 66 12.87 -2.24 -20.14
C ALA A 66 13.91 -2.85 -21.09
N GLY A 67 15.14 -3.03 -20.64
CA GLY A 67 16.24 -3.54 -21.47
C GLY A 67 16.22 -5.07 -21.59
N LEU A 68 16.87 -5.58 -22.65
CA LEU A 68 17.21 -7.00 -22.76
C LEU A 68 18.65 -7.29 -22.31
N SER A 69 19.44 -6.23 -22.16
CA SER A 69 20.85 -6.26 -21.78
C SER A 69 21.15 -5.19 -20.74
N THR A 70 22.12 -5.48 -19.89
CA THR A 70 22.70 -4.54 -18.93
C THR A 70 24.18 -4.38 -19.25
N CYS A 71 24.70 -3.17 -19.11
CA CYS A 71 26.10 -2.83 -19.32
C CYS A 71 26.72 -2.46 -17.98
N ASP A 72 27.26 -3.47 -17.30
CA ASP A 72 27.81 -3.34 -15.95
C ASP A 72 29.35 -3.35 -15.98
N PRO A 73 30.02 -2.55 -15.12
CA PRO A 73 31.48 -2.45 -15.12
C PRO A 73 32.19 -3.69 -14.56
N GLY A 74 31.53 -4.48 -13.72
CA GLY A 74 32.09 -5.65 -13.06
C GLY A 74 31.11 -6.81 -12.90
N GLU A 75 31.41 -7.70 -11.97
CA GLU A 75 30.60 -8.90 -11.74
C GLU A 75 29.40 -8.60 -10.83
N ILE A 76 28.19 -8.61 -11.40
CA ILE A 76 26.94 -8.31 -10.70
C ILE A 76 26.64 -9.25 -9.51
N SER A 77 27.18 -10.47 -9.51
CA SER A 77 27.01 -11.45 -8.44
C SER A 77 27.47 -10.91 -7.07
N THR A 78 28.49 -10.05 -7.08
CA THR A 78 29.03 -9.41 -5.87
C THR A 78 28.05 -8.39 -5.29
N SER A 79 27.45 -7.55 -6.15
CA SER A 79 26.39 -6.61 -5.76
C SER A 79 25.14 -7.32 -5.27
N ILE A 80 24.76 -8.46 -5.87
CA ILE A 80 23.66 -9.30 -5.39
C ILE A 80 23.94 -9.84 -3.98
N ALA A 81 25.16 -10.34 -3.74
CA ALA A 81 25.57 -10.81 -2.43
C ALA A 81 25.58 -9.67 -1.39
N ASN A 82 26.00 -8.47 -1.78
CA ASN A 82 25.97 -7.28 -0.93
C ASN A 82 24.53 -6.87 -0.58
N ALA A 83 23.62 -6.82 -1.56
CA ALA A 83 22.20 -6.53 -1.34
C ALA A 83 21.57 -7.54 -0.36
N LYS A 84 21.85 -8.84 -0.54
CA LYS A 84 21.41 -9.90 0.38
C LYS A 84 21.97 -9.72 1.79
N LYS A 85 23.26 -9.38 1.91
CA LYS A 85 23.92 -9.11 3.20
C LYS A 85 23.28 -7.93 3.93
N LYS A 86 22.89 -6.87 3.21
CA LYS A 86 22.19 -5.71 3.75
C LYS A 86 20.68 -5.93 3.95
N LYS A 87 20.17 -7.15 3.73
CA LYS A 87 18.74 -7.52 3.81
C LYS A 87 17.84 -6.66 2.90
N CYS A 88 18.36 -6.27 1.74
CA CYS A 88 17.58 -5.56 0.73
C CYS A 88 16.83 -6.57 -0.14
N ARG A 89 15.51 -6.46 -0.17
CA ARG A 89 14.63 -7.22 -1.07
C ARG A 89 14.52 -6.48 -2.40
N VAL A 90 14.87 -7.14 -3.50
CA VAL A 90 14.80 -6.52 -4.84
C VAL A 90 13.75 -7.24 -5.66
N SER A 91 12.69 -6.52 -6.05
CA SER A 91 11.70 -7.00 -7.01
C SER A 91 11.93 -6.31 -8.35
N ILE A 92 11.88 -7.07 -9.44
CA ILE A 92 12.14 -6.54 -10.79
C ILE A 92 10.92 -6.81 -11.65
N LEU A 93 10.49 -5.77 -12.37
CA LEU A 93 9.46 -5.88 -13.37
C LEU A 93 10.08 -5.65 -14.75
N GLY A 94 10.13 -6.71 -15.55
CA GLY A 94 10.62 -6.71 -16.91
C GLY A 94 9.55 -6.28 -17.91
N LEU A 95 9.96 -5.61 -18.99
CA LEU A 95 9.11 -5.40 -20.16
C LEU A 95 9.45 -6.42 -21.26
N ALA A 96 8.41 -7.02 -21.86
CA ALA A 96 8.46 -7.92 -23.01
C ALA A 96 9.14 -9.29 -22.82
N ALA A 97 10.34 -9.37 -22.26
CA ALA A 97 11.08 -10.63 -22.15
C ALA A 97 11.68 -10.88 -20.77
N GLU A 98 11.84 -12.17 -20.46
CA GLU A 98 12.53 -12.64 -19.26
C GLU A 98 14.05 -12.54 -19.43
N VAL A 99 14.71 -11.85 -18.50
CA VAL A 99 16.18 -11.74 -18.43
C VAL A 99 16.66 -12.56 -17.25
N PHE A 100 17.51 -13.56 -17.53
CA PHE A 100 18.02 -14.51 -16.52
C PHE A 100 18.60 -13.82 -15.28
N ILE A 101 19.42 -12.78 -15.47
CA ILE A 101 20.02 -12.03 -14.37
C ILE A 101 18.96 -11.33 -13.50
N CYS A 102 17.88 -10.80 -14.08
CA CYS A 102 16.81 -10.15 -13.30
C CYS A 102 16.07 -11.14 -12.41
N LYS A 103 15.85 -12.36 -12.92
CA LYS A 103 15.28 -13.45 -12.14
C LYS A 103 16.21 -13.89 -11.00
N ASP A 104 17.49 -14.09 -11.30
CA ASP A 104 18.50 -14.48 -10.31
C ASP A 104 18.63 -13.44 -9.18
N ILE A 105 18.60 -12.14 -9.49
CA ILE A 105 18.58 -11.05 -8.49
C ILE A 105 17.36 -11.18 -7.58
N SER A 106 16.18 -11.33 -8.18
CA SER A 106 14.91 -11.34 -7.44
C SER A 106 14.82 -12.58 -6.53
N GLU A 107 15.16 -13.76 -7.04
CA GLU A 107 15.15 -15.02 -6.29
C GLU A 107 16.17 -15.00 -5.13
N LYS A 108 17.40 -14.52 -5.37
CA LYS A 108 18.45 -14.49 -4.33
C LYS A 108 18.18 -13.50 -3.22
N THR A 109 17.48 -12.40 -3.51
CA THR A 109 17.14 -11.34 -2.54
C THR A 109 15.75 -11.53 -1.91
N GLY A 110 14.97 -12.53 -2.34
CA GLY A 110 13.63 -12.81 -1.83
C GLY A 110 12.55 -11.84 -2.35
N GLY A 111 12.80 -11.20 -3.48
CA GLY A 111 11.82 -10.40 -4.20
C GLY A 111 11.04 -11.21 -5.24
N VAL A 112 10.33 -10.51 -6.10
CA VAL A 112 9.50 -11.10 -7.16
C VAL A 112 9.98 -10.59 -8.51
N TYR A 113 10.11 -11.49 -9.49
CA TYR A 113 10.31 -11.13 -10.88
C TYR A 113 9.02 -11.35 -11.67
N SER A 114 8.54 -10.30 -12.35
CA SER A 114 7.38 -10.40 -13.24
C SER A 114 7.68 -9.72 -14.58
N VAL A 115 7.02 -10.20 -15.65
CA VAL A 115 7.17 -9.63 -17.00
C VAL A 115 5.81 -9.10 -17.45
N ALA A 116 5.75 -7.81 -17.75
CA ALA A 116 4.54 -7.18 -18.26
C ALA A 116 4.32 -7.54 -19.73
N LEU A 117 3.08 -7.89 -20.06
CA LEU A 117 2.65 -8.29 -21.40
C LEU A 117 2.03 -7.13 -22.18
N ASN A 118 1.31 -6.25 -21.47
CA ASN A 118 0.63 -5.07 -22.01
C ASN A 118 0.65 -3.95 -20.94
N SER A 119 0.12 -2.77 -21.28
CA SER A 119 0.08 -1.61 -20.38
C SER A 119 -0.74 -1.85 -19.13
N ASP A 120 -1.84 -2.59 -19.26
CA ASP A 120 -2.79 -2.80 -18.17
C ASP A 120 -2.18 -3.78 -17.16
N HIS A 121 -1.56 -4.86 -17.66
CA HIS A 121 -0.79 -5.79 -16.83
C HIS A 121 0.40 -5.10 -16.16
N LEU A 122 1.09 -4.17 -16.84
CA LEU A 122 2.14 -3.36 -16.21
C LEU A 122 1.58 -2.56 -15.02
N HIS A 123 0.43 -1.92 -15.21
CA HIS A 123 -0.22 -1.14 -14.17
C HIS A 123 -0.65 -2.02 -12.98
N GLU A 124 -1.27 -3.16 -13.25
CA GLU A 124 -1.66 -4.15 -12.23
C GLU A 124 -0.46 -4.65 -11.42
N GLN A 125 0.64 -4.98 -12.10
CA GLN A 125 1.84 -5.50 -11.44
C GLN A 125 2.54 -4.43 -10.58
N ILE A 126 2.57 -3.17 -11.03
CA ILE A 126 3.07 -2.06 -10.20
C ILE A 126 2.19 -1.89 -8.96
N LEU A 127 0.85 -1.94 -9.12
CA LEU A 127 -0.08 -1.82 -8.00
C LEU A 127 -0.02 -3.01 -7.04
N ALA A 128 0.31 -4.22 -7.53
CA ALA A 128 0.51 -5.39 -6.69
C ALA A 128 1.69 -5.25 -5.70
N HIS A 129 2.62 -4.32 -5.96
CA HIS A 129 3.70 -3.97 -5.04
C HIS A 129 3.36 -2.84 -4.04
N ALA A 130 2.19 -2.20 -4.16
CA ALA A 130 1.74 -1.18 -3.21
C ALA A 130 1.44 -1.74 -1.79
N PRO A 131 0.75 -2.89 -1.62
CA PRO A 131 0.57 -3.45 -0.28
C PRO A 131 1.91 -3.97 0.26
N PRO A 132 2.18 -3.78 1.57
CA PRO A 132 3.42 -4.25 2.18
C PRO A 132 3.47 -5.78 2.09
N PRO A 133 4.57 -6.37 1.61
CA PRO A 133 4.62 -7.80 1.45
C PRO A 133 4.74 -8.50 2.82
N PRO A 134 4.26 -9.75 2.94
CA PRO A 134 4.36 -10.49 4.19
C PRO A 134 5.82 -10.71 4.55
N SER A 135 6.22 -10.27 5.74
CA SER A 135 7.54 -10.55 6.29
C SER A 135 7.48 -11.84 7.12
N LEU A 136 8.41 -12.77 6.88
CA LEU A 136 8.57 -13.95 7.72
C LEU A 136 8.92 -13.49 9.14
N ALA A 137 8.12 -13.90 10.13
CA ALA A 137 8.26 -13.50 11.53
C ALA A 137 9.67 -13.75 12.11
N ALA A 138 10.42 -14.73 11.57
CA ALA A 138 11.79 -15.04 11.96
C ALA A 138 12.82 -13.95 11.58
N SER A 139 12.52 -13.10 10.59
CA SER A 139 13.45 -12.09 10.06
C SER A 139 13.25 -10.69 10.63
N SER A 140 12.14 -10.44 11.34
CA SER A 140 11.75 -9.13 11.85
C SER A 140 11.58 -9.18 13.37
N ALA A 141 12.56 -8.67 14.11
CA ALA A 141 12.40 -8.46 15.54
C ALA A 141 11.49 -7.24 15.75
N ALA A 142 10.28 -7.48 16.28
CA ALA A 142 9.37 -6.41 16.64
C ALA A 142 10.07 -5.44 17.62
N ARG A 143 10.21 -4.18 17.21
CA ARG A 143 10.89 -3.15 18.00
C ARG A 143 9.97 -1.96 18.18
N LEU A 144 9.88 -1.48 19.41
CA LEU A 144 9.14 -0.26 19.72
C LEU A 144 9.92 0.95 19.19
N VAL A 145 9.30 1.68 18.26
CA VAL A 145 9.82 2.93 17.70
C VAL A 145 9.08 4.10 18.33
N ARG A 146 9.83 5.11 18.79
CA ARG A 146 9.23 6.35 19.31
C ARG A 146 8.82 7.22 18.13
N MET A 147 7.54 7.52 18.00
CA MET A 147 6.98 8.44 17.01
C MET A 147 6.39 9.68 17.69
N GLY A 148 6.38 10.81 16.98
CA GLY A 148 5.72 12.04 17.39
C GLY A 148 4.46 12.30 16.58
N PHE A 149 3.38 12.70 17.25
CA PHE A 149 2.14 13.15 16.64
C PHE A 149 2.04 14.67 16.77
N PRO A 150 2.51 15.43 15.77
CA PRO A 150 2.50 16.88 15.86
C PRO A 150 1.08 17.42 15.63
N GLN A 151 0.78 18.53 16.29
CA GLN A 151 -0.45 19.29 16.06
C GLN A 151 -0.23 20.28 14.92
N ARG A 152 -1.26 20.47 14.08
CA ARG A 152 -1.28 21.51 13.06
C ARG A 152 -1.70 22.82 13.72
N ASN A 153 -0.83 23.83 13.65
CA ASN A 153 -1.20 25.15 14.18
C ASN A 153 -2.02 25.87 13.09
N THR A 154 -3.17 26.42 13.48
CA THR A 154 -4.08 27.16 12.58
C THR A 154 -3.81 28.67 12.58
N GLU A 155 -2.68 29.14 13.12
CA GLU A 155 -2.50 30.57 13.40
C GLU A 155 -1.89 31.36 12.24
N ASP A 156 -2.72 32.32 11.78
CA ASP A 156 -2.59 33.61 11.10
C ASP A 156 -1.32 33.99 10.32
N ALA A 157 -1.54 34.81 9.28
CA ALA A 157 -0.58 35.40 8.33
C ALA A 157 0.64 36.13 8.93
N SER A 158 0.77 36.21 10.26
CA SER A 158 1.90 36.75 11.00
C SER A 158 2.85 35.68 11.57
N GLY A 159 2.50 34.40 11.47
CA GLY A 159 3.23 33.25 12.05
C GLY A 159 4.28 32.61 11.14
N SER A 160 4.66 33.31 10.06
CA SER A 160 5.71 32.95 9.11
C SER A 160 6.98 32.52 9.84
N ALA A 161 7.36 31.25 9.70
CA ALA A 161 8.57 30.72 10.31
C ALA A 161 9.43 30.04 9.26
N PHE A 162 10.74 30.08 9.48
CA PHE A 162 11.68 29.30 8.71
C PHE A 162 11.42 27.82 8.97
N LEU A 163 11.07 27.09 7.92
CA LEU A 163 10.83 25.65 7.97
C LEU A 163 12.00 24.90 7.33
N GLY A 164 12.41 23.82 8.00
CA GLY A 164 13.37 22.86 7.48
C GLY A 164 14.80 23.38 7.26
N ALA A 165 15.61 22.59 6.56
CA ALA A 165 17.02 22.90 6.29
C ALA A 165 17.21 24.01 5.24
N SER A 166 16.22 24.24 4.39
CA SER A 166 16.25 25.22 3.30
C SER A 166 15.73 26.61 3.69
N CYS A 167 15.26 26.80 4.94
CA CYS A 167 14.85 28.10 5.50
C CYS A 167 13.92 28.89 4.59
N TYR A 168 12.83 28.27 4.12
CA TYR A 168 11.77 28.99 3.41
C TYR A 168 10.69 29.44 4.38
N LEU A 169 10.01 30.52 3.99
CA LEU A 169 8.90 31.10 4.72
C LEU A 169 7.61 30.45 4.24
N SER A 170 6.88 29.75 5.11
CA SER A 170 5.55 29.25 4.79
C SER A 170 4.51 29.65 5.84
N SER A 171 3.27 29.82 5.39
CA SER A 171 2.11 30.12 6.23
C SER A 171 1.51 28.82 6.76
N GLY A 172 1.91 28.46 7.99
CA GLY A 172 1.42 27.29 8.69
C GLY A 172 2.43 26.15 8.77
N GLY A 173 2.09 25.12 9.53
CA GLY A 173 2.95 23.96 9.72
C GLY A 173 2.56 23.13 10.92
N PHE A 174 3.33 22.08 11.14
CA PHE A 174 3.22 21.15 12.24
C PHE A 174 4.28 21.46 13.29
N THR A 175 3.93 21.36 14.57
CA THR A 175 4.88 21.59 15.67
C THR A 175 5.37 20.26 16.23
N CYS A 176 6.69 20.04 16.22
CA CYS A 176 7.29 18.84 16.80
C CYS A 176 6.98 18.77 18.31
N PRO A 177 6.44 17.65 18.83
CA PRO A 177 6.08 17.53 20.25
C PRO A 177 7.30 17.42 21.19
N ARG A 178 8.50 17.19 20.67
CA ARG A 178 9.73 17.03 21.49
C ARG A 178 10.55 18.31 21.61
N CYS A 179 10.77 18.99 20.49
CA CYS A 179 11.67 20.16 20.43
C CYS A 179 10.97 21.44 20.00
N HIS A 180 9.66 21.39 19.72
CA HIS A 180 8.85 22.51 19.25
C HIS A 180 9.30 23.15 17.91
N ALA A 181 10.23 22.51 17.20
CA ALA A 181 10.59 22.90 15.84
C ALA A 181 9.38 22.79 14.91
N LYS A 182 9.22 23.78 14.03
CA LYS A 182 8.16 23.78 13.02
C LYS A 182 8.58 22.97 11.79
N VAL A 183 7.62 22.27 11.22
CA VAL A 183 7.79 21.35 10.10
C VAL A 183 6.67 21.58 9.09
N GLU A 184 6.97 21.52 7.80
CA GLU A 184 5.96 21.79 6.76
C GLU A 184 5.04 20.59 6.49
N GLU A 185 5.63 19.44 6.18
CA GLU A 185 4.89 18.27 5.71
C GLU A 185 5.11 17.06 6.62
N LEU A 186 4.12 16.16 6.63
CA LEU A 186 4.16 14.86 7.29
C LEU A 186 3.88 13.76 6.27
N PRO A 187 4.40 12.54 6.45
CA PRO A 187 5.33 12.13 7.50
C PRO A 187 6.77 12.60 7.20
N CYS A 188 7.56 12.92 8.23
CA CYS A 188 8.97 13.29 8.05
C CYS A 188 9.78 13.08 9.34
N GLU A 189 11.10 13.24 9.27
CA GLU A 189 11.95 13.31 10.46
C GLU A 189 12.18 14.76 10.88
N CYS A 190 12.12 15.02 12.18
CA CYS A 190 12.37 16.36 12.71
C CYS A 190 13.85 16.73 12.56
N HIS A 191 14.16 17.79 11.80
CA HIS A 191 15.51 18.28 11.54
C HIS A 191 16.32 18.69 12.79
N VAL A 192 15.67 18.97 13.93
CA VAL A 192 16.36 19.34 15.18
C VAL A 192 16.63 18.12 16.07
N CYS A 193 15.62 17.26 16.27
CA CYS A 193 15.70 16.19 17.28
C CYS A 193 15.67 14.77 16.72
N GLY A 194 15.57 14.60 15.40
CA GLY A 194 15.54 13.30 14.71
C GLY A 194 14.30 12.44 15.00
N LEU A 195 13.27 12.98 15.65
CA LEU A 195 12.04 12.24 15.93
C LEU A 195 11.22 12.09 14.64
N THR A 196 10.83 10.86 14.30
CA THR A 196 9.88 10.59 13.21
C THR A 196 8.51 11.15 13.57
N LEU A 197 8.00 12.06 12.75
CA LEU A 197 6.72 12.73 12.90
C LEU A 197 5.71 12.14 11.92
N VAL A 198 4.56 11.70 12.43
CA VAL A 198 3.50 11.06 11.64
C VAL A 198 2.15 11.59 12.13
N SER A 199 1.17 11.69 11.24
CA SER A 199 -0.20 12.02 11.63
C SER A 199 -0.99 10.74 11.94
N SER A 200 -1.90 10.79 12.91
CA SER A 200 -2.77 9.64 13.22
C SER A 200 -3.55 9.13 12.00
N PRO A 201 -4.07 9.99 11.10
CA PRO A 201 -4.70 9.55 9.85
C PRO A 201 -3.78 8.73 8.94
N HIS A 202 -2.47 9.01 8.90
CA HIS A 202 -1.55 8.26 8.06
C HIS A 202 -1.39 6.81 8.55
N LEU A 203 -1.34 6.60 9.87
CA LEU A 203 -1.31 5.25 10.44
C LEU A 203 -2.66 4.54 10.29
N ALA A 204 -3.76 5.26 10.51
CA ALA A 204 -5.11 4.70 10.35
C ALA A 204 -5.34 4.22 8.90
N ARG A 205 -4.79 4.93 7.90
CA ARG A 205 -4.85 4.47 6.51
C ARG A 205 -4.15 3.14 6.30
N SER A 206 -3.12 2.77 7.04
CA SER A 206 -2.46 1.45 6.89
C SER A 206 -3.20 0.32 7.62
N TYR A 207 -4.25 0.63 8.40
CA TYR A 207 -4.94 -0.35 9.24
C TYR A 207 -5.60 -1.47 8.43
N HIS A 208 -6.11 -1.18 7.22
CA HIS A 208 -6.74 -2.18 6.37
C HIS A 208 -5.78 -3.25 5.83
N HIS A 209 -4.47 -2.96 5.76
CA HIS A 209 -3.47 -3.98 5.44
C HIS A 209 -3.16 -4.89 6.64
N LEU A 210 -3.34 -4.40 7.87
CA LEU A 210 -3.14 -5.18 9.09
C LEU A 210 -4.34 -6.07 9.39
N PHE A 211 -5.55 -5.57 9.11
CA PHE A 211 -6.81 -6.26 9.37
C PHE A 211 -7.71 -6.14 8.12
N PRO A 212 -7.42 -6.89 7.05
CA PRO A 212 -8.25 -6.86 5.86
C PRO A 212 -9.65 -7.41 6.13
N VAL A 213 -10.65 -6.87 5.42
CA VAL A 213 -12.00 -7.42 5.42
C VAL A 213 -11.95 -8.83 4.83
N GLN A 214 -12.61 -9.78 5.48
CA GLN A 214 -12.75 -11.13 4.96
C GLN A 214 -13.60 -11.12 3.70
N LEU A 215 -13.16 -11.86 2.68
CA LEU A 215 -13.93 -12.09 1.46
C LEU A 215 -15.33 -12.62 1.82
N PHE A 216 -16.34 -12.11 1.11
CA PHE A 216 -17.72 -12.53 1.34
C PHE A 216 -18.03 -13.83 0.62
N ASP A 217 -18.87 -14.67 1.23
CA ASP A 217 -19.26 -15.95 0.68
C ASP A 217 -20.38 -15.77 -0.35
N GLU A 218 -20.27 -16.40 -1.50
CA GLU A 218 -21.33 -16.39 -2.51
C GLU A 218 -22.53 -17.24 -2.06
N VAL A 219 -23.72 -16.65 -2.07
CA VAL A 219 -24.97 -17.36 -1.76
C VAL A 219 -25.54 -17.94 -3.05
N GLN A 220 -25.30 -19.22 -3.29
CA GLN A 220 -25.93 -19.92 -4.41
C GLN A 220 -27.44 -20.05 -4.19
N GLY A 221 -28.20 -19.81 -5.26
CA GLY A 221 -29.60 -19.38 -5.29
C GLY A 221 -30.70 -20.25 -4.66
N ASN A 222 -30.41 -21.15 -3.71
CA ASN A 222 -31.47 -21.86 -2.96
C ASN A 222 -31.06 -22.47 -1.60
N LEU A 223 -29.97 -22.02 -0.97
CA LEU A 223 -29.48 -22.62 0.29
C LEU A 223 -29.89 -21.81 1.54
N ASP A 224 -30.67 -22.46 2.40
CA ASP A 224 -30.88 -22.30 3.85
C ASP A 224 -30.72 -20.89 4.47
N THR A 225 -31.76 -20.07 4.29
CA THR A 225 -31.89 -18.71 4.86
C THR A 225 -32.31 -18.67 6.34
N SER A 226 -32.16 -19.76 7.09
CA SER A 226 -32.51 -19.78 8.53
C SER A 226 -31.55 -18.97 9.41
N ASN A 227 -30.34 -18.67 8.92
CA ASN A 227 -29.27 -18.04 9.69
C ASN A 227 -28.80 -16.66 9.19
N VAL A 228 -29.43 -16.10 8.15
CA VAL A 228 -29.13 -14.75 7.63
C VAL A 228 -29.89 -13.74 8.47
N ALA A 229 -29.18 -12.71 8.98
CA ALA A 229 -29.79 -11.68 9.79
C ALA A 229 -30.80 -10.89 8.95
N ARG A 230 -32.09 -11.21 9.10
CA ARG A 230 -33.18 -10.38 8.57
C ARG A 230 -32.99 -8.98 9.13
N GLY A 231 -32.80 -8.00 8.24
CA GLY A 231 -32.59 -6.60 8.60
C GLY A 231 -33.61 -6.14 9.63
N THR A 232 -33.12 -5.61 10.74
CA THR A 232 -33.92 -5.05 11.83
C THR A 232 -34.30 -3.61 11.51
N GLY A 233 -35.62 -3.34 11.44
CA GLY A 233 -36.25 -2.01 11.37
C GLY A 233 -36.83 -1.73 9.97
N MET A 234 -38.11 -1.41 9.75
CA MET A 234 -39.20 -0.92 10.59
C MET A 234 -40.55 -1.34 9.94
N GLY A 235 -41.57 -1.61 10.77
CA GLY A 235 -42.98 -1.58 10.36
C GLY A 235 -43.57 -2.89 9.84
N ASP A 236 -44.63 -3.34 10.51
CA ASP A 236 -45.54 -4.38 10.05
C ASP A 236 -46.04 -4.06 8.63
N GLY A 237 -45.60 -4.83 7.63
CA GLY A 237 -46.13 -4.76 6.25
C GLY A 237 -45.15 -4.57 5.09
N ALA A 238 -43.83 -4.70 5.26
CA ALA A 238 -42.88 -4.59 4.14
C ALA A 238 -42.70 -5.92 3.37
N PRO A 239 -42.55 -5.88 2.03
CA PRO A 239 -42.47 -7.07 1.20
C PRO A 239 -41.21 -7.87 1.48
N SER A 240 -41.35 -9.19 1.54
CA SER A 240 -40.36 -10.22 1.84
C SER A 240 -39.26 -10.36 0.78
N GLY A 241 -38.66 -9.26 0.30
CA GLY A 241 -37.59 -9.26 -0.69
C GLY A 241 -36.21 -9.18 -0.05
N ARG A 242 -35.24 -9.95 -0.55
CA ARG A 242 -33.83 -9.79 -0.18
C ARG A 242 -33.32 -8.41 -0.63
N GLN A 243 -32.81 -7.60 0.29
CA GLN A 243 -32.22 -6.30 -0.01
C GLN A 243 -30.74 -6.28 0.39
N CYS A 244 -29.94 -5.52 -0.37
CA CYS A 244 -28.56 -5.24 -0.04
C CYS A 244 -28.49 -4.33 1.19
N TYR A 245 -27.71 -4.69 2.20
CA TYR A 245 -27.53 -3.89 3.41
C TYR A 245 -26.81 -2.55 3.15
N GLY A 246 -25.95 -2.49 2.12
CA GLY A 246 -25.18 -1.29 1.79
C GLY A 246 -25.97 -0.24 1.01
N CYS A 247 -26.62 -0.64 -0.09
CA CYS A 247 -27.30 0.28 -1.00
C CYS A 247 -28.83 0.19 -0.97
N PHE A 248 -29.40 -0.71 -0.16
CA PHE A 248 -30.84 -0.97 -0.04
C PHE A 248 -31.54 -1.41 -1.35
N MET A 249 -30.78 -1.74 -2.40
CA MET A 249 -31.34 -2.27 -3.64
C MET A 249 -31.87 -3.70 -3.44
N SER A 250 -32.99 -4.01 -4.11
CA SER A 250 -33.54 -5.36 -4.17
C SER A 250 -32.58 -6.30 -4.90
N LEU A 251 -32.20 -7.40 -4.25
CA LEU A 251 -31.34 -8.46 -4.78
C LEU A 251 -32.12 -9.47 -5.63
N GLU A 252 -33.46 -9.45 -5.54
CA GLU A 252 -34.35 -10.22 -6.40
C GLU A 252 -34.70 -9.40 -7.64
N GLN A 253 -34.02 -9.68 -8.76
CA GLN A 253 -34.37 -9.12 -10.07
C GLN A 253 -35.17 -10.14 -10.89
N LYS A 254 -36.44 -9.83 -11.15
CA LYS A 254 -37.27 -10.58 -12.10
C LYS A 254 -36.95 -10.08 -13.51
N SER A 255 -36.51 -10.96 -14.42
CA SER A 255 -36.38 -10.60 -15.84
C SER A 255 -37.77 -10.48 -16.47
N ASN A 256 -37.89 -9.65 -17.52
CA ASN A 256 -39.11 -9.49 -18.33
C ASN A 256 -39.60 -10.82 -18.96
N ASN A 257 -38.76 -11.87 -18.97
CA ASN A 257 -39.07 -13.17 -19.54
C ASN A 257 -39.51 -14.23 -18.51
N GLY A 258 -39.74 -13.86 -17.24
CA GLY A 258 -40.14 -14.80 -16.19
C GLY A 258 -39.00 -15.66 -15.61
N ASP A 259 -37.81 -15.64 -16.22
CA ASP A 259 -36.61 -16.26 -15.67
C ASP A 259 -35.97 -15.41 -14.56
N LEU A 260 -35.59 -16.07 -13.48
CA LEU A 260 -34.93 -15.46 -12.32
C LEU A 260 -33.46 -15.19 -12.67
N VAL A 261 -33.13 -13.94 -13.01
CA VAL A 261 -31.72 -13.54 -13.11
C VAL A 261 -31.22 -13.36 -11.68
N SER A 262 -30.62 -14.42 -11.15
CA SER A 262 -29.99 -14.38 -9.83
C SER A 262 -28.72 -13.54 -9.95
N GLY A 263 -28.81 -12.26 -9.62
CA GLY A 263 -27.62 -11.44 -9.42
C GLY A 263 -26.75 -12.05 -8.32
N ILE A 264 -25.43 -11.97 -8.48
CA ILE A 264 -24.48 -12.49 -7.48
C ILE A 264 -24.78 -11.79 -6.15
N THR A 265 -25.22 -12.59 -5.19
CA THR A 265 -25.49 -12.16 -3.82
C THR A 265 -24.41 -12.74 -2.93
N VAL A 266 -23.76 -11.89 -2.15
CA VAL A 266 -22.69 -12.29 -1.26
C VAL A 266 -23.09 -12.01 0.19
N VAL A 267 -22.56 -12.80 1.12
CA VAL A 267 -22.82 -12.67 2.56
C VAL A 267 -21.52 -12.50 3.33
N CYS A 268 -21.51 -11.53 4.25
CA CYS A 268 -20.37 -11.35 5.13
C CYS A 268 -20.32 -12.48 6.19
N PRO A 269 -19.20 -13.20 6.36
CA PRO A 269 -19.11 -14.32 7.30
C PRO A 269 -19.26 -13.89 8.77
N GLN A 270 -18.92 -12.64 9.10
CA GLN A 270 -18.96 -12.11 10.48
C GLN A 270 -20.34 -11.57 10.87
N CYS A 271 -20.89 -10.62 10.12
CA CYS A 271 -22.17 -9.98 10.47
C CYS A 271 -23.40 -10.65 9.86
N ARG A 272 -23.19 -11.60 8.92
CA ARG A 272 -24.19 -12.34 8.16
C ARG A 272 -25.21 -11.45 7.44
N GLN A 273 -24.78 -10.25 7.01
CA GLN A 273 -25.57 -9.34 6.18
C GLN A 273 -25.35 -9.62 4.70
N LEU A 274 -26.37 -9.36 3.89
CA LEU A 274 -26.35 -9.55 2.44
C LEU A 274 -25.86 -8.29 1.73
N PHE A 275 -24.99 -8.47 0.74
CA PHE A 275 -24.50 -7.40 -0.13
C PHE A 275 -24.66 -7.79 -1.61
N CYS A 276 -24.85 -6.79 -2.47
CA CYS A 276 -24.73 -6.97 -3.91
C CYS A 276 -23.26 -6.91 -4.33
N PHE A 277 -22.94 -7.42 -5.52
CA PHE A 277 -21.59 -7.38 -6.09
C PHE A 277 -20.94 -5.98 -6.09
N GLN A 278 -21.71 -4.93 -6.38
CA GLN A 278 -21.17 -3.56 -6.39
C GLN A 278 -20.78 -3.07 -4.98
N CYS A 279 -21.60 -3.39 -3.97
CA CYS A 279 -21.26 -3.07 -2.59
C CYS A 279 -20.08 -3.92 -2.09
N ASP A 280 -19.98 -5.17 -2.54
CA ASP A 280 -18.86 -6.05 -2.22
C ASP A 280 -17.53 -5.50 -2.76
N ALA A 281 -17.49 -5.15 -4.06
CA ALA A 281 -16.33 -4.52 -4.67
C ALA A 281 -15.96 -3.20 -3.97
N PHE A 282 -16.94 -2.34 -3.68
CA PHE A 282 -16.68 -1.09 -2.97
C PHE A 282 -16.15 -1.30 -1.55
N ILE A 283 -16.64 -2.31 -0.83
CA ILE A 283 -16.15 -2.67 0.51
C ILE A 283 -14.69 -3.14 0.45
N HIS A 284 -14.34 -3.97 -0.52
CA HIS A 284 -13.00 -4.56 -0.61
C HIS A 284 -11.95 -3.63 -1.24
N GLU A 285 -12.34 -2.76 -2.17
CA GLU A 285 -11.42 -1.90 -2.93
C GLU A 285 -11.32 -0.46 -2.41
N GLY A 286 -12.39 0.09 -1.82
CA GLY A 286 -12.47 1.50 -1.45
C GLY A 286 -12.66 1.75 0.05
N LEU A 287 -13.67 1.12 0.65
CA LEU A 287 -14.05 1.38 2.04
C LEU A 287 -13.17 0.63 3.04
N HIS A 288 -12.72 -0.57 2.66
CA HIS A 288 -11.97 -1.53 3.47
C HIS A 288 -12.55 -1.80 4.87
N ASN A 289 -13.86 -1.63 5.03
CA ASN A 289 -14.60 -1.91 6.25
C ASN A 289 -15.99 -2.43 5.89
N CYS A 290 -16.48 -3.45 6.59
CA CYS A 290 -17.85 -3.94 6.39
C CYS A 290 -18.83 -3.10 7.24
N PRO A 291 -19.80 -2.37 6.63
CA PRO A 291 -20.76 -1.56 7.38
C PRO A 291 -21.58 -2.39 8.38
N GLY A 292 -21.85 -3.66 8.06
CA GLY A 292 -22.61 -4.55 8.94
C GLY A 292 -21.84 -4.97 10.20
N CYS A 293 -20.52 -5.08 10.13
CA CYS A 293 -19.67 -5.39 11.28
C CYS A 293 -19.51 -4.16 12.18
N GLU A 294 -19.31 -2.98 11.61
CA GLU A 294 -19.18 -1.73 12.37
C GLU A 294 -20.47 -1.35 13.12
N CYS A 295 -21.65 -1.59 12.51
CA CYS A 295 -22.93 -1.31 13.14
C CYS A 295 -23.37 -2.35 14.19
N LYS A 296 -22.75 -3.54 14.22
CA LYS A 296 -23.01 -4.59 15.22
C LYS A 296 -21.75 -4.83 16.05
N PRO A 297 -21.49 -4.03 17.10
CA PRO A 297 -20.44 -4.38 18.03
C PRO A 297 -20.81 -5.70 18.73
N ALA A 298 -20.11 -6.77 18.35
CA ALA A 298 -19.92 -8.04 19.06
C ALA A 298 -21.18 -8.87 19.43
N LEU A 299 -21.50 -9.85 18.59
CA LEU A 299 -21.82 -11.21 19.06
C LEU A 299 -20.60 -12.16 18.96
N ALA A 300 -19.45 -11.66 18.50
CA ALA A 300 -18.23 -12.45 18.27
C ALA A 300 -17.21 -12.42 19.43
N CYS A 301 -17.50 -11.79 20.57
CA CYS A 301 -16.60 -11.80 21.73
C CYS A 301 -16.53 -13.19 22.42
N ALA A 302 -17.37 -14.15 22.04
CA ALA A 302 -17.38 -15.49 22.65
C ALA A 302 -16.32 -16.47 22.10
N ALA A 303 -15.56 -16.13 21.04
CA ALA A 303 -14.57 -17.05 20.44
C ALA A 303 -13.10 -16.62 20.60
N ALA A 304 -12.85 -15.42 21.14
CA ALA A 304 -11.49 -14.89 21.28
C ALA A 304 -10.87 -15.05 22.69
N SER A 305 -11.52 -15.77 23.60
CA SER A 305 -11.00 -16.06 24.95
C SER A 305 -10.28 -17.42 25.06
N ALA A 306 -9.69 -17.92 23.97
CA ALA A 306 -8.92 -19.18 23.97
C ALA A 306 -7.46 -18.94 23.55
N TRP A 307 -6.83 -17.91 24.13
CA TRP A 307 -5.37 -17.71 24.12
C TRP A 307 -4.95 -17.23 25.51
N ASP A 308 -5.14 -18.12 26.49
CA ASP A 308 -4.26 -18.22 27.68
C ASP A 308 -3.36 -19.44 27.47
#